data_AF-A0AAI8TZW8-F1
#
_entry.id   AF-A0AAI8TZW8-F1
#
_cell.length_a   1.000
_cell.length_b   1.000
_cell.length_c   1.000
_cell.angle_alpha   90.00
_cell.angle_beta   90.00
_cell.angle_gamma   90.00
#
_symmetry.space_group_name_H-M   'P 1'
#
loop_
_entity.id
_entity.type
_entity.pdbx_description
1 polymer ?
#
loop_
_entity_poly.entity_id
_entity_poly.type
_entity_poly.pdbx_seq_one_letter_code
_entity_poly.pdbx_strand_id
1 'polypeptide(L)'
;MSFTWFADKPLHTREEVARIVHTVSRGRGLDELATVIALMTISTEVGTGTGDDRQWWCPANDRVPATKNYAHDSKSDDNRSSGYFQQQPGPNGEPWWGTPEDMMTLSRAANTFLERLSDDYGRAANNPALAGQFAQRVQQSAFPDRYAEKWDEAWSVLRRALGDQTPSTPEEPMVWTGDPVWLEEVLRPALGDRLKTLPGWQNRGHGDFKDIRGVMVHHTGNRNATAESIRDGRPDLPGPLSNIHIATDGTVTIVAVGVCWHAGKGSYPWLPTDMGNWHLIGIECAHDGNEQWPDAQIIALRDTCAALALKLEVPATRVIGHKEYAGAAQGKWDPGNMDMAWFRGEVRKDMDGFVFPGEHPPIDPAPGPIVPPDYGKEVWDQLRIEWPQLGGRTLVDTVAAIGAKLGIDGCYDVKAAK
;
A
#
# COMPACT_ATOMS: atom_id res chain seq x y z
N MET A 1 -10.12 17.26 21.43
CA MET A 1 -10.31 18.45 20.59
C MET A 1 -11.77 18.83 20.42
N SER A 2 -12.03 20.12 20.60
CA SER A 2 -13.23 20.82 20.18
C SER A 2 -12.84 21.79 19.06
N PHE A 3 -13.46 21.64 17.89
CA PHE A 3 -13.33 22.63 16.81
C PHE A 3 -14.44 23.67 16.98
N THR A 4 -14.08 24.94 16.84
CA THR A 4 -15.04 26.05 16.96
C THR A 4 -15.42 26.63 15.60
N TRP A 5 -14.65 26.31 14.55
CA TRP A 5 -14.90 26.74 13.18
C TRP A 5 -14.15 25.87 12.17
N PHE A 6 -14.72 25.71 10.98
CA PHE A 6 -14.10 25.14 9.78
C PHE A 6 -14.32 26.09 8.59
N ALA A 7 -13.34 26.17 7.70
CA ALA A 7 -13.46 26.74 6.38
C ALA A 7 -14.29 25.82 5.47
N ASP A 8 -14.65 26.30 4.28
CA ASP A 8 -15.40 25.51 3.30
C ASP A 8 -14.66 24.24 2.86
N LYS A 9 -13.32 24.28 2.87
CA LYS A 9 -12.42 23.17 2.50
C LYS A 9 -11.15 23.21 3.34
N PRO A 10 -10.49 22.06 3.59
CA PRO A 10 -9.20 22.04 4.26
C PRO A 10 -8.11 22.68 3.39
N LEU A 11 -7.01 23.12 4.00
CA LEU A 11 -5.83 23.67 3.32
C LEU A 11 -5.21 22.65 2.35
N HIS A 12 -5.26 21.39 2.74
CA HIS A 12 -4.69 20.26 2.03
C HIS A 12 -5.66 19.08 2.06
N THR A 13 -5.73 18.36 0.94
CA THR A 13 -6.30 17.01 0.92
C THR A 13 -5.47 16.07 1.80
N ARG A 14 -6.04 14.94 2.24
CA ARG A 14 -5.31 13.97 3.06
C ARG A 14 -4.07 13.41 2.32
N GLU A 15 -4.18 13.26 1.01
CA GLU A 15 -3.12 12.81 0.12
C GLU A 15 -2.00 13.84 -0.02
N GLU A 16 -2.32 15.13 -0.09
CA GLU A 16 -1.32 16.21 -0.04
C GLU A 16 -0.60 16.26 1.30
N VAL A 17 -1.33 16.11 2.42
CA VAL A 17 -0.73 16.01 3.75
C VAL A 17 0.24 14.83 3.80
N ALA A 18 -0.19 13.66 3.32
CA ALA A 18 0.65 12.46 3.28
C ALA A 18 1.91 12.64 2.41
N ARG A 19 1.82 13.27 1.24
CA ARG A 19 3.00 13.58 0.40
C ARG A 19 3.99 14.50 1.12
N ILE A 20 3.50 15.54 1.79
CA ILE A 20 4.35 16.49 2.52
C ILE A 20 5.05 15.78 3.69
N VAL A 21 4.30 15.04 4.51
CA VAL A 21 4.86 14.30 5.66
C VAL A 21 5.85 13.24 5.18
N HIS A 22 5.53 12.51 4.10
CA HIS A 22 6.43 11.52 3.52
C HIS A 22 7.74 12.16 3.04
N THR A 23 7.66 13.30 2.35
CA THR A 23 8.85 14.05 1.90
C THR A 23 9.75 14.41 3.08
N VAL A 24 9.18 14.86 4.19
CA VAL A 24 9.94 15.17 5.41
C VAL A 24 10.57 13.90 6.01
N SER A 25 9.82 12.80 6.12
CA SER A 25 10.35 11.51 6.60
C SER A 25 11.55 11.04 5.77
N ARG A 26 11.42 11.03 4.43
CA ARG A 26 12.49 10.62 3.51
C ARG A 26 13.70 11.56 3.60
N GLY A 27 13.47 12.87 3.75
CA GLY A 27 14.53 13.85 3.96
C GLY A 27 15.35 13.62 5.25
N ARG A 28 14.76 12.97 6.25
CA ARG A 28 15.43 12.54 7.49
C ARG A 28 16.04 11.13 7.41
N GLY A 29 15.95 10.46 6.26
CA GLY A 29 16.40 9.06 6.10
C GLY A 29 15.45 8.03 6.71
N LEU A 30 14.23 8.43 7.10
CA LEU A 30 13.22 7.55 7.66
C LEU A 30 12.38 6.89 6.55
N ASP A 31 11.75 5.76 6.85
CA ASP A 31 10.94 4.97 5.91
C ASP A 31 9.43 5.33 5.93
N GLU A 32 8.62 4.55 5.21
CA GLU A 32 7.17 4.72 5.16
C GLU A 32 6.50 4.47 6.52
N LEU A 33 7.04 3.58 7.36
CA LEU A 33 6.46 3.32 8.68
C LEU A 33 6.54 4.57 9.57
N ALA A 34 7.65 5.33 9.52
CA ALA A 34 7.74 6.62 10.21
C ALA A 34 6.69 7.62 9.70
N THR A 35 6.47 7.63 8.38
CA THR A 35 5.42 8.46 7.76
C THR A 35 4.05 8.08 8.28
N VAL A 36 3.75 6.78 8.35
CA VAL A 36 2.46 6.28 8.84
C VAL A 36 2.24 6.63 10.31
N ILE A 37 3.26 6.51 11.17
CA ILE A 37 3.14 6.90 12.59
C ILE A 37 2.80 8.39 12.73
N ALA A 38 3.39 9.24 11.89
CA ALA A 38 3.06 10.66 11.85
C ALA A 38 1.62 10.90 11.33
N LEU A 39 1.18 10.19 10.29
CA LEU A 39 -0.18 10.30 9.76
C LEU A 39 -1.26 9.75 10.70
N MET A 40 -0.97 8.68 11.45
CA MET A 40 -1.83 8.20 12.54
C MET A 40 -2.04 9.32 13.55
N THR A 41 -0.98 10.06 13.89
CA THR A 41 -1.05 11.21 14.79
C THR A 41 -1.96 12.28 14.23
N ILE A 42 -1.75 12.72 12.98
CA ILE A 42 -2.58 13.73 12.33
C ILE A 42 -4.06 13.31 12.30
N SER A 43 -4.36 12.07 11.89
CA SER A 43 -5.75 11.60 11.82
C SER A 43 -6.43 11.55 13.20
N THR A 44 -5.71 11.15 14.24
CA THR A 44 -6.23 11.12 15.61
C THR A 44 -6.51 12.52 16.12
N GLU A 45 -5.58 13.44 15.86
CA GLU A 45 -5.66 14.79 16.38
C GLU A 45 -6.71 15.60 15.61
N VAL A 46 -6.55 15.78 14.31
CA VAL A 46 -7.34 16.75 13.54
C VAL A 46 -8.34 16.12 12.55
N GLY A 47 -8.48 14.80 12.57
CA GLY A 47 -9.34 14.09 11.63
C GLY A 47 -10.81 14.09 12.04
N THR A 48 -11.64 14.83 11.29
CA THR A 48 -13.10 14.92 11.51
C THR A 48 -13.90 14.35 10.34
N GLY A 49 -15.15 13.98 10.60
CA GLY A 49 -16.00 13.28 9.63
C GLY A 49 -15.75 11.76 9.58
N THR A 50 -16.55 11.08 8.79
CA THR A 50 -16.53 9.61 8.61
C THR A 50 -16.60 9.26 7.13
N GLY A 51 -16.06 8.10 6.74
CA GLY A 51 -16.09 7.66 5.34
C GLY A 51 -15.36 8.62 4.40
N ASP A 52 -15.98 8.91 3.25
CA ASP A 52 -15.42 9.74 2.19
C ASP A 52 -15.36 11.23 2.56
N ASP A 53 -16.19 11.68 3.51
CA ASP A 53 -16.21 13.06 4.00
C ASP A 53 -15.16 13.32 5.08
N ARG A 54 -14.34 12.33 5.43
CA ARG A 54 -13.30 12.48 6.45
C ARG A 54 -12.18 13.40 5.95
N GLN A 55 -11.92 14.48 6.69
CA GLN A 55 -10.92 15.51 6.36
C GLN A 55 -9.94 15.72 7.52
N TRP A 56 -8.75 16.24 7.22
CA TRP A 56 -7.74 16.61 8.21
C TRP A 56 -7.52 18.12 8.18
N TRP A 57 -7.76 18.77 9.30
CA TRP A 57 -7.80 20.23 9.38
C TRP A 57 -6.56 20.80 10.10
N CYS A 58 -6.17 22.02 9.75
CA CYS A 58 -5.12 22.80 10.40
C CYS A 58 -5.71 23.93 11.26
N PRO A 59 -5.98 23.68 12.57
CA PRO A 59 -6.62 24.67 13.41
C PRO A 59 -5.64 25.72 13.94
N ALA A 60 -6.01 26.99 13.78
CA ALA A 60 -5.46 28.07 14.60
C ALA A 60 -6.11 28.07 15.99
N ASN A 61 -5.44 28.64 16.99
CA ASN A 61 -5.93 28.67 18.37
C ASN A 61 -6.04 30.11 18.89
N ASP A 62 -7.22 30.51 19.33
CA ASP A 62 -7.49 31.86 19.83
C ASP A 62 -6.69 32.21 21.09
N ARG A 63 -6.30 31.20 21.90
CA ARG A 63 -5.45 31.39 23.09
C ARG A 63 -3.96 31.56 22.73
N VAL A 64 -3.60 31.32 21.47
CA VAL A 64 -2.27 31.61 20.92
C VAL A 64 -2.45 32.48 19.67
N PRO A 65 -2.78 33.77 19.80
CA PRO A 65 -3.21 34.62 18.69
C PRO A 65 -2.24 34.65 17.51
N ALA A 66 -0.94 34.48 17.76
CA ALA A 66 0.10 34.42 16.73
C ALA A 66 -0.11 33.29 15.70
N THR A 67 -0.83 32.21 16.05
CA THR A 67 -1.16 31.11 15.12
C THR A 67 -2.04 31.57 13.95
N LYS A 68 -2.82 32.65 14.13
CA LYS A 68 -3.68 33.22 13.08
C LYS A 68 -2.92 33.94 11.97
N ASN A 69 -1.62 34.21 12.18
CA ASN A 69 -0.76 34.83 11.18
C ASN A 69 -0.27 33.83 10.12
N TYR A 70 -0.57 32.54 10.29
CA TYR A 70 -0.20 31.46 9.39
C TYR A 70 -1.45 30.84 8.76
N ALA A 71 -1.26 30.10 7.66
CA ALA A 71 -2.36 29.43 6.97
C ALA A 71 -3.09 28.47 7.94
N HIS A 72 -4.41 28.56 7.96
CA HIS A 72 -5.31 27.71 8.74
C HIS A 72 -6.66 27.59 8.03
N ASP A 73 -7.30 26.45 8.20
CA ASP A 73 -8.62 26.13 7.63
C ASP A 73 -9.67 25.84 8.72
N SER A 74 -9.29 25.97 9.98
CA SER A 74 -10.13 25.65 11.12
C SER A 74 -9.68 26.43 12.35
N LYS A 75 -10.49 26.38 13.41
CA LYS A 75 -10.14 26.92 14.73
C LYS A 75 -10.45 25.91 15.82
N SER A 76 -9.63 25.91 16.85
CA SER A 76 -9.86 25.16 18.08
C SER A 76 -9.71 26.07 19.30
N ASP A 77 -10.49 25.76 20.34
CA ASP A 77 -10.36 26.33 21.68
C ASP A 77 -9.76 25.31 22.68
N ASP A 78 -9.23 24.19 22.18
CA ASP A 78 -8.60 23.15 22.98
C ASP A 78 -7.24 23.62 23.52
N ASN A 79 -7.21 23.93 24.81
CA ASN A 79 -6.08 24.51 25.53
C ASN A 79 -5.29 25.55 24.71
N ARG A 80 -4.06 25.21 24.29
CA ARG A 80 -3.19 26.04 23.43
C ARG A 80 -2.67 25.26 22.22
N SER A 81 -3.31 24.14 21.88
CA SER A 81 -2.90 23.25 20.79
C SER A 81 -3.30 23.81 19.43
N SER A 82 -2.44 23.64 18.43
CA SER A 82 -2.60 24.21 17.09
C SER A 82 -1.95 23.34 16.01
N GLY A 83 -2.38 23.52 14.76
CA GLY A 83 -1.86 22.82 13.60
C GLY A 83 -2.23 21.33 13.53
N TYR A 84 -1.72 20.65 12.49
CA TYR A 84 -2.05 19.24 12.19
C TYR A 84 -1.68 18.25 13.29
N PHE A 85 -0.61 18.52 14.04
CA PHE A 85 -0.13 17.67 15.14
C PHE A 85 -0.63 18.13 16.52
N GLN A 86 -1.47 19.17 16.60
CA GLN A 86 -1.96 19.71 17.88
C GLN A 86 -0.85 20.04 18.89
N GLN A 87 0.23 20.57 18.35
CA GLN A 87 1.37 21.01 19.14
C GLN A 87 1.03 22.32 19.87
N GLN A 88 1.63 22.53 21.03
CA GLN A 88 1.37 23.70 21.88
C GLN A 88 2.66 24.30 22.45
N PRO A 89 2.67 25.62 22.76
CA PRO A 89 3.73 26.20 23.59
C PRO A 89 3.83 25.49 24.95
N GLY A 90 5.01 25.52 25.56
CA GLY A 90 5.22 24.99 26.89
C GLY A 90 4.44 25.75 27.97
N PRO A 91 4.30 25.22 29.19
CA PRO A 91 3.46 25.79 30.24
C PRO A 91 3.62 27.30 30.46
N ASN A 92 4.82 27.84 30.27
CA ASN A 92 5.14 29.26 30.48
C ASN A 92 5.24 30.06 29.16
N GLY A 93 4.85 29.48 28.03
CA GLY A 93 4.88 30.11 26.70
C GLY A 93 6.20 29.91 25.95
N GLU A 94 7.12 29.12 26.49
CA GLU A 94 8.35 28.71 25.82
C GLU A 94 8.06 27.84 24.58
N PRO A 95 8.94 27.83 23.56
CA PRO A 95 8.74 27.10 22.32
C PRO A 95 8.97 25.59 22.47
N TRP A 96 8.17 24.93 23.31
CA TRP A 96 8.28 23.49 23.61
C TRP A 96 8.15 22.61 22.36
N TRP A 97 7.28 22.99 21.42
CA TRP A 97 7.14 22.37 20.10
C TRP A 97 7.63 23.30 18.97
N GLY A 98 8.41 24.33 19.30
CA GLY A 98 8.81 25.39 18.39
C GLY A 98 7.93 26.63 18.48
N THR A 99 8.15 27.53 17.52
CA THR A 99 7.39 28.78 17.35
C THR A 99 5.99 28.51 16.76
N PRO A 100 5.08 29.50 16.78
CA PRO A 100 3.81 29.38 16.06
C PRO A 100 3.97 29.05 14.56
N GLU A 101 5.04 29.53 13.90
CA GLU A 101 5.34 29.14 12.51
C GLU A 101 5.65 27.65 12.40
N ASP A 102 6.45 27.11 13.33
CA ASP A 102 6.83 25.70 13.36
C ASP A 102 5.62 24.80 13.52
N MET A 103 4.69 25.15 14.41
CA MET A 103 3.50 24.35 14.70
C MET A 103 2.44 24.44 13.59
N MET A 104 2.29 25.61 12.96
CA MET A 104 1.26 25.83 11.92
C MET A 104 1.70 25.39 10.52
N THR A 105 3.01 25.31 10.27
CA THR A 105 3.52 24.86 8.96
C THR A 105 3.69 23.34 8.97
N LEU A 106 2.87 22.63 8.19
CA LEU A 106 2.81 21.16 8.18
C LEU A 106 4.20 20.48 8.09
N SER A 107 5.07 20.92 7.17
CA SER A 107 6.39 20.32 7.00
C SER A 107 7.31 20.52 8.23
N ARG A 108 7.23 21.68 8.88
CA ARG A 108 8.01 22.00 10.08
C ARG A 108 7.49 21.23 11.29
N ALA A 109 6.17 21.20 11.48
CA ALA A 109 5.52 20.44 12.54
C ALA A 109 5.82 18.94 12.43
N ALA A 110 5.76 18.40 11.20
CA ALA A 110 6.12 17.01 10.90
C ALA A 110 7.60 16.74 11.21
N ASN A 111 8.51 17.65 10.83
CA ASN A 111 9.94 17.49 11.14
C ASN A 111 10.18 17.45 12.66
N THR A 112 9.56 18.35 13.43
CA THR A 112 9.67 18.38 14.90
C THR A 112 9.11 17.10 15.54
N PHE A 113 8.00 16.57 15.01
CA PHE A 113 7.45 15.28 15.44
C PHE A 113 8.43 14.14 15.16
N LEU A 114 8.91 14.04 13.92
CA LEU A 114 9.80 12.97 13.46
C LEU A 114 11.19 13.04 14.12
N GLU A 115 11.65 14.22 14.51
CA GLU A 115 12.87 14.39 15.30
C GLU A 115 12.76 13.76 16.69
N ARG A 116 11.55 13.65 17.24
CA ARG A 116 11.30 13.04 18.56
C ARG A 116 10.87 11.58 18.45
N LEU A 117 10.66 11.06 17.25
CA LEU A 117 10.34 9.67 17.03
C LEU A 117 11.56 8.81 17.40
N SER A 118 11.33 7.78 18.21
CA SER A 118 12.40 6.88 18.68
C SER A 118 13.05 6.14 17.51
N ASP A 119 14.38 5.99 17.52
CA ASP A 119 15.13 5.26 16.49
C ASP A 119 14.71 3.78 16.36
N ASP A 120 14.12 3.19 17.41
CA ASP A 120 13.63 1.81 17.41
C ASP A 120 12.20 1.65 16.86
N TYR A 121 11.63 2.69 16.25
CA TYR A 121 10.25 2.68 15.73
C TYR A 121 9.99 1.54 14.72
N GLY A 122 11.03 1.07 14.00
CA GLY A 122 10.95 -0.05 13.06
C GLY A 122 10.40 -1.34 13.66
N ARG A 123 10.50 -1.52 14.98
CA ARG A 123 9.90 -2.65 15.71
C ARG A 123 8.38 -2.71 15.61
N ALA A 124 7.75 -1.59 15.24
CA ALA A 124 6.31 -1.51 15.03
C ALA A 124 5.84 -1.99 13.64
N ALA A 125 6.74 -2.54 12.82
CA ALA A 125 6.37 -3.13 11.55
C ALA A 125 5.25 -4.16 11.75
N ASN A 126 4.13 -3.97 11.05
CA ASN A 126 2.91 -4.79 11.15
C ASN A 126 2.31 -4.86 12.57
N ASN A 127 2.61 -3.89 13.45
CA ASN A 127 2.10 -3.83 14.82
C ASN A 127 1.45 -2.46 15.10
N PRO A 128 0.15 -2.30 14.77
CA PRO A 128 -0.59 -1.06 14.98
C PRO A 128 -0.57 -0.54 16.42
N ALA A 129 -0.62 -1.44 17.41
CA ALA A 129 -0.59 -1.09 18.82
C ALA A 129 0.76 -0.48 19.21
N LEU A 130 1.86 -1.11 18.80
CA LEU A 130 3.21 -0.60 19.08
C LEU A 130 3.49 0.70 18.31
N ALA A 131 2.99 0.84 17.08
CA ALA A 131 3.06 2.09 16.31
C ALA A 131 2.32 3.23 17.02
N GLY A 132 1.12 2.95 17.55
CA GLY A 132 0.38 3.90 18.37
C GLY A 132 1.13 4.30 19.65
N GLN A 133 1.85 3.36 20.29
CA GLN A 133 2.70 3.66 21.43
C GLN A 133 3.89 4.56 21.08
N PHE A 134 4.44 4.46 19.87
CA PHE A 134 5.47 5.39 19.39
C PHE A 134 4.91 6.80 19.17
N ALA A 135 3.74 6.92 18.51
CA ALA A 135 3.05 8.20 18.37
C ALA A 135 2.74 8.84 19.74
N GLN A 136 2.22 8.05 20.69
CA GLN A 136 1.93 8.51 22.04
C GLN A 136 3.18 8.96 22.80
N ARG A 137 4.33 8.28 22.64
CA ARG A 137 5.59 8.68 23.29
C ARG A 137 6.05 10.06 22.84
N VAL A 138 5.82 10.40 21.56
CA VAL A 138 6.11 11.72 21.01
C VAL A 138 5.09 12.75 21.51
N GLN A 139 3.79 12.46 21.36
CA GLN A 139 2.73 13.43 21.63
C GLN A 139 2.41 13.65 23.11
N GLN A 140 2.56 12.61 23.93
CA GLN A 140 2.18 12.61 25.34
C GLN A 140 0.73 13.09 25.57
N SER A 141 -0.19 12.60 24.72
CA SER A 141 -1.61 12.96 24.76
C SER A 141 -2.35 12.27 25.91
N ALA A 142 -3.53 12.79 26.27
CA ALA A 142 -4.40 12.22 27.30
C ALA A 142 -5.11 10.92 26.85
N PHE A 143 -5.04 10.57 25.55
CA PHE A 143 -5.76 9.42 24.97
C PHE A 143 -4.80 8.49 24.20
N PRO A 144 -3.96 7.73 24.91
CA PRO A 144 -2.84 6.98 24.32
C PRO A 144 -3.28 5.91 23.32
N ASP A 145 -4.46 5.32 23.49
CA ASP A 145 -4.90 4.16 22.72
C ASP A 145 -5.50 4.53 21.34
N ARG A 146 -5.77 5.81 21.09
CA ARG A 146 -6.50 6.26 19.88
C ARG A 146 -5.66 6.25 18.61
N TYR A 147 -4.34 6.28 18.70
CA TYR A 147 -3.48 6.32 17.52
C TYR A 147 -3.52 5.00 16.74
N ALA A 148 -3.52 3.87 17.44
CA ALA A 148 -3.51 2.55 16.82
C ALA A 148 -4.74 2.33 15.91
N GLU A 149 -5.88 2.93 16.25
CA GLU A 149 -7.12 2.89 15.46
C GLU A 149 -6.96 3.54 14.07
N LYS A 150 -5.95 4.40 13.88
CA LYS A 150 -5.72 5.14 12.63
C LYS A 150 -4.71 4.45 11.71
N TRP A 151 -4.23 3.27 12.08
CA TRP A 151 -3.24 2.53 11.29
C TRP A 151 -3.69 2.29 9.84
N ASP A 152 -4.87 1.71 9.66
CA ASP A 152 -5.38 1.38 8.31
C ASP A 152 -5.69 2.65 7.49
N GLU A 153 -6.21 3.69 8.13
CA GLU A 153 -6.45 4.98 7.46
C GLU A 153 -5.12 5.60 7.00
N ALA A 154 -4.12 5.65 7.87
CA ALA A 154 -2.82 6.25 7.57
C ALA A 154 -2.09 5.52 6.44
N TRP A 155 -2.07 4.18 6.46
CA TRP A 155 -1.55 3.39 5.34
C TRP A 155 -2.35 3.60 4.05
N SER A 156 -3.67 3.61 4.15
CA SER A 156 -4.55 3.80 2.99
C SER A 156 -4.35 5.17 2.34
N VAL A 157 -4.27 6.24 3.15
CA VAL A 157 -3.98 7.59 2.67
C VAL A 157 -2.57 7.67 2.08
N LEU A 158 -1.56 7.14 2.77
CA LEU A 158 -0.18 7.17 2.26
C LEU A 158 -0.06 6.42 0.93
N ARG A 159 -0.67 5.25 0.81
CA ARG A 159 -0.66 4.48 -0.43
C ARG A 159 -1.37 5.21 -1.58
N ARG A 160 -2.50 5.87 -1.34
CA ARG A 160 -3.12 6.74 -2.35
C ARG A 160 -2.20 7.89 -2.72
N ALA A 161 -1.60 8.55 -1.73
CA ALA A 161 -0.71 9.69 -1.91
C ALA A 161 0.57 9.36 -2.70
N LEU A 162 1.13 8.17 -2.50
CA LEU A 162 2.34 7.71 -3.20
C LEU A 162 2.01 6.98 -4.51
N GLY A 163 0.84 6.33 -4.59
CA GLY A 163 0.30 5.81 -5.85
C GLY A 163 -0.09 6.91 -6.84
N ASP A 164 -0.40 8.12 -6.34
CA ASP A 164 -0.63 9.33 -7.13
C ASP A 164 0.69 10.06 -7.52
N GLN A 165 1.86 9.40 -7.47
CA GLN A 165 3.10 9.89 -8.10
C GLN A 165 3.02 9.79 -9.64
N THR A 166 1.96 10.32 -10.24
CA THR A 166 2.03 10.82 -11.62
C THR A 166 2.26 12.32 -11.51
N PRO A 167 3.28 12.91 -12.16
CA PRO A 167 3.45 14.36 -12.15
C PRO A 167 2.14 15.01 -12.58
N SER A 168 1.70 16.06 -11.87
CA SER A 168 0.61 16.93 -12.33
C SER A 168 1.08 17.71 -13.57
N THR A 169 1.08 17.02 -14.69
CA THR A 169 0.79 17.54 -16.02
C THR A 169 -0.54 16.87 -16.39
N PRO A 170 -1.56 17.57 -16.91
CA PRO A 170 -2.73 16.90 -17.45
C PRO A 170 -2.32 16.18 -18.74
N GLU A 171 -1.68 15.01 -18.62
CA GLU A 171 -1.73 14.00 -19.66
C GLU A 171 -2.99 13.19 -19.42
N GLU A 172 -3.89 13.22 -20.40
CA GLU A 172 -5.04 12.34 -20.41
C GLU A 172 -4.55 10.89 -20.24
N PRO A 173 -5.23 10.06 -19.43
CA PRO A 173 -4.85 8.66 -19.28
C PRO A 173 -4.69 8.06 -20.67
N MET A 174 -3.64 7.27 -20.91
CA MET A 174 -3.43 6.63 -22.21
C MET A 174 -4.71 5.88 -22.63
N VAL A 175 -5.46 6.49 -23.54
CA VAL A 175 -6.71 5.93 -24.05
C VAL A 175 -6.33 4.88 -25.07
N TRP A 176 -6.27 3.61 -24.64
CA TRP A 176 -5.87 2.54 -25.53
C TRP A 176 -7.03 2.17 -26.48
N THR A 177 -6.93 2.57 -27.75
CA THR A 177 -7.95 2.28 -28.79
C THR A 177 -7.42 1.24 -29.77
N GLY A 178 -8.28 0.40 -30.34
CA GLY A 178 -7.87 -0.63 -31.32
C GLY A 178 -7.84 -2.05 -30.74
N ASP A 179 -7.08 -2.95 -31.36
CA ASP A 179 -6.89 -4.33 -30.90
C ASP A 179 -5.57 -4.49 -30.11
N PRO A 180 -5.57 -4.90 -28.83
CA PRO A 180 -4.38 -4.98 -27.97
C PRO A 180 -3.41 -6.10 -28.39
N VAL A 181 -2.75 -5.92 -29.54
CA VAL A 181 -1.76 -6.85 -30.10
C VAL A 181 -0.53 -7.02 -29.21
N TRP A 182 -0.34 -6.15 -28.22
CA TRP A 182 0.68 -6.26 -27.17
C TRP A 182 0.35 -7.27 -26.06
N LEU A 183 -0.83 -7.91 -26.06
CA LEU A 183 -1.25 -8.83 -25.00
C LEU A 183 -0.18 -9.88 -24.69
N GLU A 184 0.38 -10.52 -25.71
CA GLU A 184 1.43 -11.53 -25.50
C GLU A 184 2.70 -10.94 -24.87
N GLU A 185 3.17 -9.79 -25.37
CA GLU A 185 4.36 -9.11 -24.86
C GLU A 185 4.22 -8.74 -23.39
N VAL A 186 3.03 -8.29 -22.98
CA VAL A 186 2.75 -7.84 -21.61
C VAL A 186 2.53 -9.00 -20.65
N LEU A 187 1.85 -10.06 -21.11
CA LEU A 187 1.53 -11.19 -20.26
C LEU A 187 2.71 -12.17 -20.11
N ARG A 188 3.63 -12.23 -21.09
CA ARG A 188 4.75 -13.17 -21.09
C ARG A 188 5.68 -13.02 -19.87
N PRO A 189 6.12 -11.81 -19.46
CA PRO A 189 6.97 -11.65 -18.29
C PRO A 189 6.29 -12.08 -16.98
N ALA A 190 4.99 -11.85 -16.83
CA ALA A 190 4.25 -12.20 -15.63
C ALA A 190 3.95 -13.72 -15.54
N LEU A 191 3.69 -14.36 -16.69
CA LEU A 191 3.15 -15.72 -16.72
C LEU A 191 4.18 -16.79 -17.10
N GLY A 192 5.25 -16.41 -17.81
CA GLY A 192 6.27 -17.34 -18.31
C GLY A 192 5.68 -18.45 -19.17
N ASP A 193 5.97 -19.70 -18.77
CA ASP A 193 5.54 -20.91 -19.49
C ASP A 193 4.03 -21.19 -19.40
N ARG A 194 3.33 -20.59 -18.42
CA ARG A 194 1.86 -20.73 -18.28
C ARG A 194 1.11 -20.06 -19.44
N LEU A 195 1.71 -19.06 -20.09
CA LEU A 195 1.05 -18.34 -21.18
C LEU A 195 1.14 -19.14 -22.49
N LYS A 196 -0.01 -19.35 -23.12
CA LYS A 196 -0.21 -19.97 -24.43
C LYS A 196 -1.03 -19.05 -25.33
N THR A 197 -1.07 -19.38 -26.62
CA THR A 197 -1.85 -18.63 -27.61
C THR A 197 -2.54 -19.59 -28.55
N LEU A 198 -3.80 -19.33 -28.92
CA LEU A 198 -4.44 -20.08 -29.99
C LEU A 198 -3.96 -19.62 -31.37
N PRO A 199 -3.85 -20.50 -32.37
CA PRO A 199 -3.56 -20.08 -33.74
C PRO A 199 -4.51 -18.97 -34.23
N GLY A 200 -3.93 -17.91 -34.81
CA GLY A 200 -4.67 -16.77 -35.37
C GLY A 200 -5.35 -15.86 -34.36
N TRP A 201 -4.97 -15.92 -33.07
CA TRP A 201 -5.52 -15.06 -32.02
C TRP A 201 -5.42 -13.55 -32.34
N GLN A 202 -4.39 -13.13 -33.07
CA GLN A 202 -4.14 -11.74 -33.46
C GLN A 202 -5.15 -11.17 -34.46
N ASN A 203 -5.92 -12.02 -35.14
CA ASN A 203 -6.90 -11.61 -36.15
C ASN A 203 -8.33 -11.98 -35.75
N ARG A 204 -8.56 -12.25 -34.46
CA ARG A 204 -9.83 -12.73 -33.94
C ARG A 204 -10.44 -11.69 -33.02
N GLY A 205 -11.75 -11.50 -33.15
CA GLY A 205 -12.52 -10.48 -32.44
C GLY A 205 -13.71 -10.06 -33.29
N HIS A 206 -14.51 -9.13 -32.76
CA HIS A 206 -15.75 -8.63 -33.35
C HIS A 206 -15.66 -7.17 -33.79
N GLY A 207 -14.44 -6.78 -34.13
CA GLY A 207 -14.02 -5.41 -34.37
C GLY A 207 -13.14 -4.89 -33.23
N ASP A 208 -12.75 -3.64 -33.38
CA ASP A 208 -11.76 -3.00 -32.54
C ASP A 208 -12.36 -2.48 -31.22
N PHE A 209 -11.55 -2.47 -30.14
CA PHE A 209 -11.94 -1.76 -28.93
C PHE A 209 -12.06 -0.26 -29.19
N LYS A 210 -13.07 0.37 -28.57
CA LYS A 210 -13.24 1.83 -28.63
C LYS A 210 -12.17 2.51 -27.81
N ASP A 211 -12.12 2.15 -26.54
CA ASP A 211 -11.08 2.51 -25.59
C ASP A 211 -11.10 1.51 -24.45
N ILE A 212 -9.96 0.87 -24.17
CA ILE A 212 -9.83 -0.14 -23.13
C ILE A 212 -9.67 0.55 -21.78
N ARG A 213 -10.62 0.29 -20.88
CA ARG A 213 -10.72 0.94 -19.55
C ARG A 213 -10.43 0.01 -18.38
N GLY A 214 -10.21 -1.28 -18.65
CA GLY A 214 -10.01 -2.28 -17.59
C GLY A 214 -10.23 -3.72 -18.04
N VAL A 215 -10.49 -4.57 -17.05
CA VAL A 215 -10.61 -6.03 -17.20
C VAL A 215 -11.91 -6.51 -16.56
N MET A 216 -12.60 -7.43 -17.22
CA MET A 216 -13.77 -8.12 -16.66
C MET A 216 -13.49 -9.61 -16.48
N VAL A 217 -13.67 -10.08 -15.26
CA VAL A 217 -13.46 -11.46 -14.84
C VAL A 217 -14.77 -12.24 -14.83
N HIS A 218 -14.74 -13.42 -15.44
CA HIS A 218 -15.85 -14.36 -15.58
C HIS A 218 -15.47 -15.74 -15.04
N HIS A 219 -16.49 -16.58 -14.82
CA HIS A 219 -16.29 -18.03 -14.81
C HIS A 219 -17.22 -18.66 -15.86
N THR A 220 -16.76 -19.74 -16.47
CA THR A 220 -17.46 -20.38 -17.59
C THR A 220 -18.69 -21.19 -17.18
N GLY A 221 -18.83 -21.50 -15.89
CA GLY A 221 -19.80 -22.47 -15.37
C GLY A 221 -19.41 -23.93 -15.66
N ASN A 222 -18.21 -24.16 -16.19
CA ASN A 222 -17.72 -25.47 -16.61
C ASN A 222 -16.20 -25.56 -16.47
N ARG A 223 -15.73 -26.40 -15.54
CA ARG A 223 -14.30 -26.68 -15.31
C ARG A 223 -13.54 -27.19 -16.51
N ASN A 224 -14.24 -27.80 -17.47
CA ASN A 224 -13.64 -28.39 -18.67
C ASN A 224 -13.71 -27.46 -19.88
N ALA A 225 -14.14 -26.21 -19.70
CA ALA A 225 -14.12 -25.23 -20.77
C ALA A 225 -12.68 -25.03 -21.26
N THR A 226 -12.47 -25.17 -22.57
CA THR A 226 -11.16 -24.98 -23.21
C THR A 226 -11.09 -23.62 -23.90
N ALA A 227 -9.87 -23.15 -24.18
CA ALA A 227 -9.67 -21.94 -24.97
C ALA A 227 -10.36 -22.03 -26.35
N GLU A 228 -10.39 -23.21 -26.97
CA GLU A 228 -11.14 -23.46 -28.22
C GLU A 228 -12.64 -23.28 -28.04
N SER A 229 -13.21 -23.74 -26.91
CA SER A 229 -14.64 -23.52 -26.65
C SER A 229 -14.96 -22.03 -26.48
N ILE A 230 -14.06 -21.25 -25.88
CA ILE A 230 -14.19 -19.79 -25.81
C ILE A 230 -14.06 -19.16 -27.20
N ARG A 231 -13.13 -19.65 -28.01
CA ARG A 231 -12.90 -19.20 -29.40
C ARG A 231 -14.13 -19.40 -30.28
N ASP A 232 -14.71 -20.59 -30.22
CA ASP A 232 -15.79 -21.03 -31.12
C ASP A 232 -17.16 -20.54 -30.63
N GLY A 233 -17.28 -20.34 -29.31
CA GLY A 233 -18.49 -19.92 -28.64
C GLY A 233 -19.48 -21.07 -28.46
N ARG A 234 -20.76 -20.72 -28.46
CA ARG A 234 -21.87 -21.65 -28.20
C ARG A 234 -22.97 -21.49 -29.25
N PRO A 235 -23.88 -22.46 -29.41
CA PRO A 235 -24.89 -22.42 -30.47
C PRO A 235 -25.76 -21.15 -30.49
N ASP A 236 -25.99 -20.53 -29.33
CA ASP A 236 -26.76 -19.29 -29.17
C ASP A 236 -25.91 -18.01 -29.23
N LEU A 237 -24.57 -18.11 -29.18
CA LEU A 237 -23.67 -16.96 -29.17
C LEU A 237 -22.33 -17.33 -29.85
N PRO A 238 -22.07 -16.86 -31.09
CA PRO A 238 -20.81 -17.12 -31.76
C PRO A 238 -19.63 -16.57 -30.94
N GLY A 239 -18.50 -17.28 -30.98
CA GLY A 239 -17.27 -16.83 -30.34
C GLY A 239 -16.48 -15.82 -31.20
N PRO A 240 -15.41 -15.22 -30.65
CA PRO A 240 -14.86 -15.45 -29.30
C PRO A 240 -15.70 -14.88 -28.14
N LEU A 241 -15.86 -15.67 -27.08
CA LEU A 241 -16.61 -15.28 -25.88
C LEU A 241 -15.78 -14.47 -24.88
N SER A 242 -14.45 -14.48 -24.96
CA SER A 242 -13.56 -13.62 -24.18
C SER A 242 -12.19 -13.50 -24.87
N ASN A 243 -11.37 -12.57 -24.42
CA ASN A 243 -10.02 -12.36 -24.96
C ASN A 243 -9.03 -13.41 -24.43
N ILE A 244 -9.19 -13.80 -23.16
CA ILE A 244 -8.29 -14.68 -22.44
C ILE A 244 -9.09 -15.80 -21.78
N HIS A 245 -8.55 -17.02 -21.82
CA HIS A 245 -9.01 -18.18 -21.08
C HIS A 245 -8.00 -18.57 -20.01
N ILE A 246 -8.46 -18.99 -18.83
CA ILE A 246 -7.60 -19.55 -17.77
C ILE A 246 -8.12 -20.93 -17.35
N ALA A 247 -7.30 -21.96 -17.57
CA ALA A 247 -7.58 -23.33 -17.16
C ALA A 247 -7.43 -23.52 -15.63
N THR A 248 -7.96 -24.63 -15.10
CA THR A 248 -7.89 -24.96 -13.66
C THR A 248 -6.47 -25.15 -13.14
N ASP A 249 -5.51 -25.50 -14.00
CA ASP A 249 -4.09 -25.66 -13.69
C ASP A 249 -3.28 -24.35 -13.77
N GLY A 250 -3.94 -23.22 -14.05
CA GLY A 250 -3.30 -21.91 -14.19
C GLY A 250 -2.72 -21.64 -15.59
N THR A 251 -2.93 -22.53 -16.57
CA THR A 251 -2.59 -22.23 -17.96
C THR A 251 -3.45 -21.07 -18.47
N VAL A 252 -2.81 -20.01 -18.96
CA VAL A 252 -3.46 -18.82 -19.51
C VAL A 252 -3.34 -18.87 -21.02
N THR A 253 -4.44 -18.78 -21.76
CA THR A 253 -4.43 -18.81 -23.23
C THR A 253 -5.04 -17.55 -23.82
N ILE A 254 -4.29 -16.85 -24.68
CA ILE A 254 -4.85 -15.75 -25.47
C ILE A 254 -5.69 -16.33 -26.61
N VAL A 255 -6.97 -15.98 -26.63
CA VAL A 255 -7.98 -16.46 -27.58
C VAL A 255 -8.17 -15.47 -28.73
N ALA A 256 -8.24 -14.18 -28.43
CA ALA A 256 -8.57 -13.11 -29.36
C ALA A 256 -8.04 -11.75 -28.88
N VAL A 257 -7.56 -10.92 -29.80
CA VAL A 257 -7.21 -9.51 -29.49
C VAL A 257 -8.40 -8.59 -29.53
N GLY A 258 -9.30 -8.73 -30.51
CA GLY A 258 -10.40 -7.78 -30.68
C GLY A 258 -11.56 -7.98 -29.71
N VAL A 259 -12.62 -7.21 -29.90
CA VAL A 259 -13.83 -7.24 -29.06
C VAL A 259 -14.40 -8.65 -28.98
N CYS A 260 -14.76 -9.08 -27.77
CA CYS A 260 -15.41 -10.37 -27.50
C CYS A 260 -16.78 -10.14 -26.84
N TRP A 261 -17.71 -11.10 -26.92
CA TRP A 261 -19.06 -10.96 -26.39
C TRP A 261 -19.16 -11.59 -25.00
N HIS A 262 -18.54 -10.93 -24.03
CA HIS A 262 -18.50 -11.41 -22.65
C HIS A 262 -19.44 -10.62 -21.72
N ALA A 263 -19.60 -9.31 -21.92
CA ALA A 263 -20.28 -8.44 -20.96
C ALA A 263 -21.81 -8.39 -21.13
N GLY A 264 -22.30 -8.26 -22.36
CA GLY A 264 -23.73 -8.06 -22.62
C GLY A 264 -24.29 -6.81 -21.93
N LYS A 265 -25.57 -6.87 -21.52
CA LYS A 265 -26.29 -5.74 -20.89
C LYS A 265 -25.86 -5.50 -19.45
N GLY A 266 -25.63 -4.27 -19.07
CA GLY A 266 -25.20 -3.94 -17.71
C GLY A 266 -24.71 -2.51 -17.57
N SER A 267 -24.34 -2.15 -16.35
CA SER A 267 -23.81 -0.84 -16.04
C SER A 267 -22.78 -0.91 -14.93
N TYR A 268 -21.78 -0.05 -14.99
CA TYR A 268 -20.82 0.17 -13.92
C TYR A 268 -20.42 1.64 -13.94
N PRO A 269 -20.13 2.30 -12.80
CA PRO A 269 -20.10 3.77 -12.69
C PRO A 269 -19.23 4.53 -13.70
N TRP A 270 -18.19 3.90 -14.27
CA TRP A 270 -17.25 4.50 -15.22
C TRP A 270 -17.28 3.87 -16.63
N LEU A 271 -18.26 3.02 -16.91
CA LEU A 271 -18.52 2.44 -18.23
C LEU A 271 -19.80 3.01 -18.84
N PRO A 272 -19.83 3.25 -20.16
CA PRO A 272 -21.10 3.46 -20.84
C PRO A 272 -21.99 2.20 -20.67
N THR A 273 -23.25 2.42 -20.33
CA THR A 273 -24.26 1.36 -20.17
C THR A 273 -24.33 0.47 -21.42
N ASP A 274 -24.42 -0.84 -21.22
CA ASP A 274 -24.50 -1.87 -22.26
C ASP A 274 -23.30 -1.95 -23.22
N MET A 275 -22.18 -1.27 -22.89
CA MET A 275 -21.00 -1.21 -23.77
C MET A 275 -19.77 -1.94 -23.23
N GLY A 276 -19.91 -2.79 -22.20
CA GLY A 276 -18.77 -3.48 -21.58
C GLY A 276 -17.83 -4.20 -22.58
N ASN A 277 -18.39 -4.83 -23.63
CA ASN A 277 -17.60 -5.54 -24.65
C ASN A 277 -16.57 -4.64 -25.37
N TRP A 278 -16.87 -3.35 -25.54
CA TRP A 278 -16.01 -2.41 -26.30
C TRP A 278 -14.98 -1.69 -25.43
N HIS A 279 -15.01 -1.91 -24.11
CA HIS A 279 -14.20 -1.15 -23.15
C HIS A 279 -13.43 -2.01 -22.14
N LEU A 280 -13.58 -3.34 -22.18
CA LEU A 280 -12.98 -4.23 -21.20
C LEU A 280 -12.39 -5.46 -21.86
N ILE A 281 -11.20 -5.85 -21.45
CA ILE A 281 -10.64 -7.15 -21.81
C ILE A 281 -11.35 -8.22 -20.99
N GLY A 282 -11.96 -9.21 -21.65
CA GLY A 282 -12.67 -10.31 -20.99
C GLY A 282 -11.73 -11.47 -20.64
N ILE A 283 -11.79 -11.95 -19.39
CA ILE A 283 -11.10 -13.17 -18.94
C ILE A 283 -12.13 -14.21 -18.50
N GLU A 284 -12.10 -15.39 -19.11
CA GLU A 284 -12.96 -16.53 -18.78
C GLU A 284 -12.16 -17.62 -18.07
N CYS A 285 -12.49 -17.88 -16.81
CA CYS A 285 -11.87 -18.95 -16.03
C CYS A 285 -12.70 -20.23 -16.13
N ALA A 286 -12.06 -21.34 -16.49
CA ALA A 286 -12.68 -22.67 -16.51
C ALA A 286 -12.99 -23.12 -15.08
N HIS A 287 -14.16 -22.73 -14.58
CA HIS A 287 -14.57 -22.93 -13.19
C HIS A 287 -16.11 -23.04 -13.11
N ASP A 288 -16.64 -23.76 -12.13
CA ASP A 288 -18.09 -23.96 -11.94
C ASP A 288 -18.78 -22.84 -11.13
N GLY A 289 -17.98 -21.98 -10.50
CA GLY A 289 -18.39 -20.81 -9.73
C GLY A 289 -18.70 -21.07 -8.24
N ASN A 290 -18.92 -22.32 -7.84
CA ASN A 290 -19.41 -22.70 -6.50
C ASN A 290 -18.29 -23.23 -5.61
N GLU A 291 -17.40 -24.02 -6.18
CA GLU A 291 -16.33 -24.68 -5.45
C GLU A 291 -15.18 -23.71 -5.11
N GLN A 292 -14.23 -24.19 -4.31
CA GLN A 292 -13.00 -23.47 -4.05
C GLN A 292 -12.21 -23.31 -5.35
N TRP A 293 -11.83 -22.07 -5.64
CA TRP A 293 -10.97 -21.74 -6.78
C TRP A 293 -9.59 -22.38 -6.59
N PRO A 294 -9.06 -23.11 -7.60
CA PRO A 294 -7.71 -23.66 -7.53
C PRO A 294 -6.65 -22.57 -7.40
N ASP A 295 -5.67 -22.78 -6.52
CA ASP A 295 -4.60 -21.80 -6.25
C ASP A 295 -3.88 -21.38 -7.54
N ALA A 296 -3.51 -22.33 -8.40
CA ALA A 296 -2.83 -22.05 -9.66
C ALA A 296 -3.67 -21.16 -10.60
N GLN A 297 -5.00 -21.34 -10.61
CA GLN A 297 -5.91 -20.53 -11.41
C GLN A 297 -6.07 -19.12 -10.85
N ILE A 298 -6.14 -18.96 -9.52
CA ILE A 298 -6.21 -17.65 -8.85
C ILE A 298 -4.91 -16.87 -9.06
N ILE A 299 -3.76 -17.52 -8.90
CA ILE A 299 -2.44 -16.91 -9.12
C ILE A 299 -2.35 -16.44 -10.57
N ALA A 300 -2.67 -17.30 -11.53
CA ALA A 300 -2.67 -16.93 -12.94
C ALA A 300 -3.63 -15.78 -13.27
N LEU A 301 -4.82 -15.77 -12.68
CA LEU A 301 -5.80 -14.70 -12.86
C LEU A 301 -5.30 -13.38 -12.26
N ARG A 302 -4.70 -13.40 -11.07
CA ARG A 302 -4.09 -12.23 -10.40
C ARG A 302 -2.99 -11.63 -11.27
N ASP A 303 -2.00 -12.45 -11.66
CA ASP A 303 -0.85 -12.03 -12.45
C ASP A 303 -1.27 -11.45 -13.81
N THR A 304 -2.27 -12.09 -14.44
CA THR A 304 -2.86 -11.59 -15.69
C THR A 304 -3.52 -10.24 -15.48
N CYS A 305 -4.34 -10.08 -14.45
CA CYS A 305 -5.03 -8.82 -14.17
C CYS A 305 -4.05 -7.70 -13.81
N ALA A 306 -3.02 -7.98 -13.02
CA ALA A 306 -2.00 -7.02 -12.62
C ALA A 306 -1.18 -6.54 -13.82
N ALA A 307 -0.71 -7.46 -14.67
CA ALA A 307 0.02 -7.10 -15.89
C ALA A 307 -0.81 -6.24 -16.85
N LEU A 308 -2.09 -6.57 -17.04
CA LEU A 308 -3.00 -5.78 -17.87
C LEU A 308 -3.27 -4.40 -17.26
N ALA A 309 -3.51 -4.32 -15.95
CA ALA A 309 -3.78 -3.06 -15.26
C ALA A 309 -2.57 -2.12 -15.31
N LEU A 310 -1.37 -2.65 -15.09
CA LEU A 310 -0.11 -1.90 -15.25
C LEU A 310 0.08 -1.38 -16.66
N LYS A 311 -0.15 -2.22 -17.68
CA LYS A 311 -0.01 -1.81 -19.09
C LYS A 311 -1.01 -0.71 -19.48
N LEU A 312 -2.23 -0.81 -18.98
CA LEU A 312 -3.31 0.15 -19.24
C LEU A 312 -3.20 1.41 -18.37
N GLU A 313 -2.24 1.46 -17.44
CA GLU A 313 -2.07 2.56 -16.48
C GLU A 313 -3.35 2.83 -15.67
N VAL A 314 -4.03 1.75 -15.26
CA VAL A 314 -5.26 1.84 -14.49
C VAL A 314 -5.12 1.22 -13.11
N PRO A 315 -5.84 1.74 -12.10
CA PRO A 315 -5.83 1.13 -10.77
C PRO A 315 -6.52 -0.23 -10.78
N ALA A 316 -6.21 -1.07 -9.78
CA ALA A 316 -6.87 -2.37 -9.58
C ALA A 316 -8.41 -2.28 -9.46
N THR A 317 -8.98 -1.11 -9.18
CA THR A 317 -10.44 -0.86 -9.20
C THR A 317 -11.06 -0.95 -10.61
N ARG A 318 -10.25 -1.00 -11.68
CA ARG A 318 -10.67 -1.32 -13.05
C ARG A 318 -10.73 -2.82 -13.36
N VAL A 319 -10.49 -3.68 -12.36
CA VAL A 319 -10.72 -5.13 -12.45
C VAL A 319 -12.05 -5.46 -11.78
N ILE A 320 -13.04 -5.82 -12.58
CA ILE A 320 -14.42 -6.05 -12.12
C ILE A 320 -14.89 -7.47 -12.43
N GLY A 321 -15.78 -8.00 -11.61
CA GLY A 321 -16.50 -9.24 -11.92
C GLY A 321 -17.70 -8.98 -12.81
N HIS A 322 -18.11 -9.95 -13.63
CA HIS A 322 -19.32 -9.79 -14.46
C HIS A 322 -20.58 -9.48 -13.62
N LYS A 323 -20.68 -10.06 -12.43
CA LYS A 323 -21.74 -9.81 -11.44
C LYS A 323 -21.84 -8.36 -11.01
N GLU A 324 -20.72 -7.64 -10.94
CA GLU A 324 -20.69 -6.24 -10.54
C GLU A 324 -21.24 -5.33 -11.66
N TYR A 325 -21.16 -5.75 -12.92
CA TYR A 325 -21.66 -5.01 -14.09
C TYR A 325 -23.06 -5.43 -14.53
N ALA A 326 -23.31 -6.74 -14.64
CA ALA A 326 -24.53 -7.31 -15.21
C ALA A 326 -25.42 -8.02 -14.18
N GLY A 327 -25.04 -8.06 -12.90
CA GLY A 327 -25.83 -8.74 -11.87
C GLY A 327 -27.23 -8.14 -11.71
N ALA A 328 -27.32 -6.83 -11.57
CA ALA A 328 -28.62 -6.14 -11.46
C ALA A 328 -29.45 -6.22 -12.75
N ALA A 329 -28.80 -6.19 -13.92
CA ALA A 329 -29.48 -6.12 -15.22
C ALA A 329 -29.91 -7.49 -15.77
N GLN A 330 -29.15 -8.55 -15.47
CA GLN A 330 -29.28 -9.87 -16.09
C GLN A 330 -29.26 -11.03 -15.08
N GLY A 331 -29.08 -10.76 -13.78
CA GLY A 331 -28.91 -11.82 -12.77
C GLY A 331 -27.58 -12.56 -12.88
N LYS A 332 -26.57 -11.97 -13.54
CA LYS A 332 -25.23 -12.55 -13.63
C LYS A 332 -24.57 -12.61 -12.26
N TRP A 333 -23.98 -13.75 -11.94
CA TRP A 333 -23.38 -14.01 -10.63
C TRP A 333 -21.90 -14.39 -10.74
N ASP A 334 -21.38 -14.55 -11.96
CA ASP A 334 -19.99 -14.84 -12.22
C ASP A 334 -19.08 -13.64 -11.89
N PRO A 335 -17.86 -13.83 -11.34
CA PRO A 335 -17.09 -15.06 -11.15
C PRO A 335 -17.41 -15.79 -9.83
N GLY A 336 -18.69 -15.90 -9.49
CA GLY A 336 -19.20 -16.81 -8.49
C GLY A 336 -18.85 -16.37 -7.08
N ASN A 337 -18.42 -17.33 -6.27
CA ASN A 337 -18.09 -17.12 -4.85
C ASN A 337 -16.84 -16.26 -4.61
N MET A 338 -16.14 -15.80 -5.66
CA MET A 338 -14.99 -14.92 -5.50
C MET A 338 -15.41 -13.53 -4.95
N ASP A 339 -14.83 -13.15 -3.81
CA ASP A 339 -14.93 -11.79 -3.29
C ASP A 339 -14.06 -10.86 -4.15
N MET A 340 -14.71 -9.99 -4.92
CA MET A 340 -14.02 -9.08 -5.83
C MET A 340 -13.25 -7.98 -5.10
N ALA A 341 -13.63 -7.60 -3.87
CA ALA A 341 -12.87 -6.65 -3.07
C ALA A 341 -11.55 -7.26 -2.59
N TRP A 342 -11.60 -8.50 -2.10
CA TRP A 342 -10.41 -9.28 -1.79
C TRP A 342 -9.53 -9.49 -3.03
N PHE A 343 -10.11 -9.94 -4.14
CA PHE A 343 -9.35 -10.23 -5.37
C PHE A 343 -8.66 -8.98 -5.92
N ARG A 344 -9.34 -7.82 -5.95
CA ARG A 344 -8.69 -6.53 -6.29
C ARG A 344 -7.57 -6.16 -5.31
N GLY A 345 -7.67 -6.57 -4.05
CA GLY A 345 -6.60 -6.46 -3.06
C GLY A 345 -5.36 -7.27 -3.44
N GLU A 346 -5.54 -8.51 -3.91
CA GLU A 346 -4.44 -9.36 -4.40
C GLU A 346 -3.82 -8.81 -5.68
N VAL A 347 -4.64 -8.34 -6.63
CA VAL A 347 -4.14 -7.67 -7.85
C VAL A 347 -3.31 -6.44 -7.50
N ARG A 348 -3.78 -5.59 -6.57
CA ARG A 348 -3.03 -4.42 -6.14
C ARG A 348 -1.69 -4.80 -5.49
N LYS A 349 -1.66 -5.81 -4.62
CA LYS A 349 -0.40 -6.31 -4.04
C LYS A 349 0.61 -6.68 -5.13
N ASP A 350 0.16 -7.39 -6.15
CA ASP A 350 1.00 -7.80 -7.28
C ASP A 350 1.50 -6.59 -8.11
N MET A 351 0.62 -5.65 -8.42
CA MET A 351 0.99 -4.37 -9.06
C MET A 351 2.03 -3.59 -8.24
N ASP A 352 1.95 -3.64 -6.92
CA ASP A 352 2.86 -2.99 -5.97
C ASP A 352 4.18 -3.78 -5.79
N GLY A 353 4.37 -4.91 -6.47
CA GLY A 353 5.57 -5.75 -6.39
C GLY A 353 5.66 -6.60 -5.12
N PHE A 354 4.53 -6.90 -4.49
CA PHE A 354 4.48 -7.78 -3.32
C PHE A 354 5.01 -9.18 -3.64
N VAL A 355 5.92 -9.69 -2.81
CA VAL A 355 6.46 -11.04 -2.95
C VAL A 355 5.52 -12.04 -2.28
N PHE A 356 4.78 -12.79 -3.08
CA PHE A 356 3.84 -13.80 -2.57
C PHE A 356 4.60 -15.02 -2.00
N PRO A 357 4.43 -15.34 -0.71
CA PRO A 357 5.11 -16.48 -0.10
C PRO A 357 4.78 -17.79 -0.81
N GLY A 358 5.82 -18.53 -1.22
CA GLY A 358 5.66 -19.84 -1.85
C GLY A 358 5.47 -19.83 -3.37
N GLU A 359 5.38 -18.65 -4.01
CA GLU A 359 5.17 -18.53 -5.46
C GLU A 359 6.45 -18.24 -6.26
N HIS A 360 7.46 -17.67 -5.62
CA HIS A 360 8.79 -17.55 -6.19
C HIS A 360 9.69 -18.66 -5.60
N PRO A 361 10.49 -19.38 -6.42
CA PRO A 361 11.63 -20.09 -5.86
C PRO A 361 12.47 -19.08 -5.07
N PRO A 362 13.16 -19.48 -3.98
CA PRO A 362 14.00 -18.56 -3.23
C PRO A 362 14.93 -17.86 -4.23
N ILE A 363 14.69 -16.56 -4.42
CA ILE A 363 15.65 -15.70 -5.07
C ILE A 363 16.81 -15.72 -4.09
N ASP A 364 17.88 -16.46 -4.41
CA ASP A 364 19.15 -16.28 -3.72
C ASP A 364 19.38 -14.77 -3.72
N PRO A 365 19.45 -14.13 -2.54
CA PRO A 365 19.50 -12.68 -2.48
C PRO A 365 20.68 -12.25 -3.33
N ALA A 366 20.39 -11.47 -4.39
CA ALA A 366 21.43 -10.76 -5.11
C ALA A 366 22.23 -10.02 -4.03
N PRO A 367 23.57 -10.17 -3.98
CA PRO A 367 24.36 -9.57 -2.94
C PRO A 367 24.09 -8.07 -2.96
N GLY A 368 23.38 -7.59 -1.94
CA GLY A 368 23.17 -6.17 -1.72
C GLY A 368 24.52 -5.47 -1.60
N PRO A 369 24.57 -4.14 -1.72
CA PRO A 369 25.79 -3.41 -1.45
C PRO A 369 26.32 -3.83 -0.07
N ILE A 370 27.56 -4.34 -0.04
CA ILE A 370 28.24 -4.73 1.19
C ILE A 370 28.33 -3.47 2.05
N VAL A 371 27.43 -3.33 3.02
CA VAL A 371 27.62 -2.41 4.13
C VAL A 371 28.76 -3.01 4.94
N PRO A 372 29.92 -2.35 5.08
CA PRO A 372 30.99 -2.86 5.92
C PRO A 372 30.42 -3.09 7.33
N PRO A 373 30.80 -4.18 8.02
CA PRO A 373 30.47 -4.34 9.42
C PRO A 373 30.85 -3.07 10.17
N ASP A 374 29.96 -2.58 11.03
CA ASP A 374 30.33 -1.53 11.98
C ASP A 374 31.25 -2.16 13.04
N TYR A 375 32.52 -2.32 12.66
CA TYR A 375 33.54 -2.89 13.52
C TYR A 375 33.67 -2.10 14.83
N GLY A 376 33.29 -0.81 14.85
CA GLY A 376 33.24 -0.01 16.06
C GLY A 376 32.17 -0.52 17.03
N LYS A 377 30.94 -0.72 16.53
CA LYS A 377 29.84 -1.29 17.31
C LYS A 377 30.11 -2.74 17.71
N GLU A 378 30.61 -3.57 16.81
CA GLU A 378 30.91 -4.97 17.11
C GLU A 378 31.98 -5.09 18.20
N VAL A 379 33.09 -4.35 18.10
CA VAL A 379 34.12 -4.33 19.14
C VAL A 379 33.57 -3.81 20.46
N TRP A 380 32.75 -2.75 20.43
CA TRP A 380 32.12 -2.20 21.63
C TRP A 380 31.18 -3.20 22.33
N ASP A 381 30.37 -3.93 21.57
CA ASP A 381 29.47 -4.95 22.11
C ASP A 381 30.25 -6.13 22.70
N GLN A 382 31.33 -6.56 22.03
CA GLN A 382 32.20 -7.66 22.49
C GLN A 382 32.91 -7.35 23.83
N LEU A 383 33.25 -6.08 24.07
CA LEU A 383 33.84 -5.63 25.33
C LEU A 383 32.85 -5.65 26.50
N ARG A 384 31.53 -5.60 26.24
CA ARG A 384 30.49 -5.44 27.26
C ARG A 384 29.77 -6.71 27.64
N ILE A 385 29.80 -7.75 26.80
CA ILE A 385 29.15 -9.02 27.10
C ILE A 385 30.02 -9.91 27.99
N GLU A 386 29.36 -10.74 28.80
CA GLU A 386 30.02 -11.79 29.57
C GLU A 386 30.31 -12.99 28.67
N TRP A 387 31.56 -13.44 28.69
CA TRP A 387 32.01 -14.57 27.89
C TRP A 387 32.02 -15.84 28.74
N PRO A 388 31.33 -16.92 28.32
CA PRO A 388 31.38 -18.20 29.02
C PRO A 388 32.82 -18.72 29.19
N GLN A 389 33.65 -18.52 28.17
CA GLN A 389 35.06 -18.91 28.15
C GLN A 389 35.98 -18.06 29.03
N LEU A 390 35.49 -16.91 29.53
CA LEU A 390 36.16 -16.11 30.56
C LEU A 390 35.56 -16.38 31.95
N GLY A 391 34.80 -17.47 32.13
CA GLY A 391 34.10 -17.77 33.38
C GLY A 391 32.92 -16.84 33.62
N GLY A 392 32.23 -16.43 32.55
CA GLY A 392 31.13 -15.47 32.61
C GLY A 392 31.61 -14.07 32.98
N ARG A 393 32.79 -13.64 32.53
CA ARG A 393 33.33 -12.30 32.76
C ARG A 393 33.33 -11.51 31.46
N THR A 394 33.25 -10.18 31.55
CA THR A 394 33.58 -9.34 30.40
C THR A 394 35.08 -9.39 30.11
N LEU A 395 35.52 -8.91 28.95
CA LEU A 395 36.94 -8.76 28.64
C LEU A 395 37.63 -7.81 29.63
N VAL A 396 36.95 -6.72 30.01
CA VAL A 396 37.46 -5.75 31.00
C VAL A 396 37.65 -6.40 32.37
N ASP A 397 36.66 -7.16 32.85
CA ASP A 397 36.73 -7.85 34.15
C ASP A 397 37.84 -8.90 34.19
N THR A 398 38.08 -9.56 33.05
CA THR A 398 39.13 -10.56 32.91
C THR A 398 40.51 -9.92 32.95
N VAL A 399 40.71 -8.83 32.20
CA VAL A 399 41.97 -8.07 32.21
C VAL A 399 42.23 -7.48 33.60
N ALA A 400 41.21 -6.96 34.27
CA ALA A 400 41.32 -6.47 35.65
C ALA A 400 41.74 -7.59 36.62
N ALA A 401 41.15 -8.79 36.51
CA ALA A 401 41.53 -9.93 37.33
C ALA A 401 42.97 -10.42 37.06
N ILE A 402 43.40 -10.44 35.79
CA ILE A 402 44.78 -10.79 35.41
C ILE A 402 45.75 -9.73 35.93
N GLY A 403 45.44 -8.44 35.76
CA GLY A 403 46.25 -7.32 36.25
C GLY A 403 46.41 -7.37 37.77
N ALA A 404 45.34 -7.69 38.51
CA ALA A 404 45.37 -7.87 39.95
C ALA A 404 46.33 -9.01 40.36
N LYS A 405 46.28 -10.15 39.65
CA LYS A 405 47.17 -11.29 39.90
C LYS A 405 48.64 -10.98 39.60
N LEU A 406 48.89 -10.07 38.66
CA LEU A 406 50.24 -9.62 38.29
C LEU A 406 50.74 -8.45 39.13
N GLY A 407 49.93 -7.91 40.06
CA GLY A 407 50.30 -6.79 40.92
C GLY A 407 50.31 -5.43 40.19
N ILE A 408 49.51 -5.26 39.14
CA ILE A 408 49.35 -3.97 38.47
C ILE A 408 48.46 -3.07 39.34
N ASP A 409 49.00 -1.94 39.78
CA ASP A 409 48.28 -0.96 40.61
C ASP A 409 46.95 -0.52 39.96
N GLY A 410 45.87 -0.57 40.74
CA GLY A 410 44.52 -0.19 40.32
C GLY A 410 43.69 -1.32 39.71
N CYS A 411 44.29 -2.46 39.34
CA CYS A 411 43.55 -3.65 38.92
C CYS A 411 43.09 -4.47 40.13
N TYR A 412 41.82 -4.88 40.14
CA TYR A 412 41.26 -5.78 41.15
C TYR A 412 40.33 -6.80 40.50
N ASP A 413 40.24 -8.00 41.09
CA ASP A 413 39.33 -9.03 40.60
C ASP A 413 37.92 -8.81 41.15
N VAL A 414 37.01 -8.38 40.27
CA VAL A 414 35.60 -8.10 40.59
C VAL A 414 34.79 -9.31 41.05
N LYS A 415 35.26 -10.54 40.80
CA LYS A 415 34.63 -11.79 41.27
C LYS A 415 35.52 -12.60 42.24
N ALA A 416 36.64 -12.04 42.71
CA ALA A 416 37.32 -12.63 43.86
C ALA A 416 36.35 -12.62 45.04
N ALA A 417 36.18 -13.77 45.69
CA ALA A 417 35.24 -13.94 46.80
C ALA A 417 35.40 -12.81 47.83
N LYS A 418 34.29 -12.18 48.22
CA LYS A 418 34.22 -11.41 49.46
C LYS A 418 34.49 -12.30 50.65
#